data_AF-A0A662HKF8-F1
#
_entry.id   AF-A0A662HKF8-F1
#
_cell.length_a   1.000
_cell.length_b   1.000
_cell.length_c   1.000
_cell.angle_alpha   90.00
_cell.angle_beta   90.00
_cell.angle_gamma   90.00
#
_symmetry.space_group_name_H-M   'P 1'
#
loop_
_entity.id
_entity.type
_entity.pdbx_description
1 polymer ?
#
loop_
_entity_poly.entity_id
_entity_poly.type
_entity_poly.pdbx_seq_one_letter_code
_entity_poly.pdbx_strand_id
1 'polypeptide(L)'
;MEYEGPRAARADELGDVLKLVNLVFRTSRGLPPTMGEEFPLLFNEENAENLRIIKRGEEVVSHVGIFECEALIYGCRLKVGMIGSVCTHPEHRRRGLATALLRDAFEKMRRDGVDIVMISGIRGLYDRAGCAIAGAGYDLELTRESLEALSAEGVEAVEGGGAPEYATIYQRECVRYMRPLRHLEKLFESRAWYVERPTRRIRVLVLEAGEPVGYLIVHVPDGGAVGRVVEYAGCREAVVRGLKAVAESHGLEALRLKVPAWDVGMISALRRHGLKLPHYTTPLADTVRLLNVEDAFERLQPYFRERTDEEVSVSVEDDVYRVAVGHYEITLRGPKELAWLVFGVPERVPEPFRRFMAGVPKAPEAFRSVFPIPLVPYGLYYT
;
A
#
# COMPACT_ATOMS: atom_id res chain seq x y z
N MET A 1 3.30 -33.06 -19.93
CA MET A 1 4.09 -31.81 -19.95
C MET A 1 4.40 -31.38 -18.53
N GLU A 2 5.68 -31.21 -18.25
CA GLU A 2 6.25 -30.73 -16.99
C GLU A 2 6.03 -29.23 -16.82
N TYR A 3 6.16 -28.72 -15.59
CA TYR A 3 6.13 -27.29 -15.31
C TYR A 3 7.53 -26.70 -15.45
N GLU A 4 7.63 -25.53 -16.08
CA GLU A 4 8.86 -24.75 -16.18
C GLU A 4 8.77 -23.53 -15.25
N GLY A 5 9.80 -23.29 -14.43
CA GLY A 5 9.85 -22.20 -13.45
C GLY A 5 9.66 -22.70 -11.99
N PRO A 6 9.56 -21.78 -11.01
CA PRO A 6 9.47 -20.33 -11.12
C PRO A 6 10.66 -19.66 -11.82
N ARG A 7 10.41 -18.64 -12.65
CA ARG A 7 11.45 -17.75 -13.20
C ARG A 7 10.88 -16.37 -13.56
N ALA A 8 11.77 -15.42 -13.88
CA ALA A 8 11.39 -14.16 -14.51
C ALA A 8 10.72 -14.42 -15.86
N ALA A 9 9.69 -13.65 -16.19
CA ALA A 9 9.20 -13.53 -17.55
C ALA A 9 10.24 -12.78 -18.39
N ARG A 10 10.31 -13.11 -19.67
CA ARG A 10 11.01 -12.29 -20.65
C ARG A 10 10.08 -11.18 -21.15
N ALA A 11 10.63 -10.12 -21.72
CA ALA A 11 9.83 -9.01 -22.28
C ALA A 11 8.83 -9.50 -23.35
N ASP A 12 9.24 -10.46 -24.19
CA ASP A 12 8.37 -11.08 -25.21
C ASP A 12 7.25 -11.95 -24.63
N GLU A 13 7.33 -12.34 -23.35
CA GLU A 13 6.30 -13.11 -22.65
C GLU A 13 5.28 -12.22 -21.90
N LEU A 14 5.42 -10.89 -21.94
CA LEU A 14 4.50 -9.96 -21.28
C LEU A 14 3.05 -10.14 -21.75
N GLY A 15 2.84 -10.42 -23.04
CA GLY A 15 1.53 -10.71 -23.61
C GLY A 15 0.88 -11.95 -22.99
N ASP A 16 1.66 -13.02 -22.77
CA ASP A 16 1.17 -14.26 -22.16
C ASP A 16 0.85 -14.07 -20.67
N VAL A 17 1.66 -13.27 -19.96
CA VAL A 17 1.37 -12.86 -18.58
C VAL A 17 0.05 -12.12 -18.52
N LEU A 18 -0.14 -11.10 -19.37
CA LEU A 18 -1.38 -10.33 -19.42
C LEU A 18 -2.57 -11.19 -19.81
N LYS A 19 -2.40 -12.19 -20.68
CA LYS A 19 -3.45 -13.15 -21.03
C LYS A 19 -3.91 -13.94 -19.81
N LEU A 20 -2.99 -14.50 -19.01
CA LEU A 20 -3.34 -15.20 -17.77
C LEU A 20 -3.99 -14.27 -16.73
N VAL A 21 -3.39 -13.11 -16.50
CA VAL A 21 -3.85 -12.16 -15.49
C VAL A 21 -5.26 -11.66 -15.83
N ASN A 22 -5.50 -11.26 -17.08
CA ASN A 22 -6.82 -10.88 -17.54
C ASN A 22 -7.80 -12.04 -17.50
N LEU A 23 -7.39 -13.26 -17.82
CA LEU A 23 -8.25 -14.43 -17.66
C LEU A 23 -8.77 -14.54 -16.22
N VAL A 24 -7.88 -14.49 -15.24
CA VAL A 24 -8.24 -14.73 -13.83
C VAL A 24 -8.98 -13.56 -13.19
N PHE A 25 -8.60 -12.32 -13.47
CA PHE A 25 -9.15 -11.13 -12.81
C PHE A 25 -10.22 -10.39 -13.61
N ARG A 26 -10.37 -10.69 -14.91
CA ARG A 26 -11.29 -9.98 -15.81
C ARG A 26 -12.21 -10.91 -16.59
N THR A 27 -11.71 -11.60 -17.60
CA THR A 27 -12.56 -12.22 -18.60
C THR A 27 -13.32 -13.43 -18.04
N SER A 28 -12.77 -14.17 -17.06
CA SER A 28 -13.52 -15.22 -16.34
C SER A 28 -14.68 -14.67 -15.50
N ARG A 29 -14.77 -13.34 -15.35
CA ARG A 29 -15.81 -12.61 -14.62
C ARG A 29 -16.71 -11.79 -15.55
N GLY A 30 -16.54 -11.91 -16.87
CA GLY A 30 -17.28 -11.12 -17.86
C GLY A 30 -16.83 -9.66 -17.98
N LEU A 31 -15.63 -9.31 -17.50
CA LEU A 31 -15.08 -7.96 -17.56
C LEU A 31 -14.07 -7.80 -18.71
N PRO A 32 -13.87 -6.58 -19.24
CA PRO A 32 -12.87 -6.31 -20.28
C PRO A 32 -11.43 -6.53 -19.78
N PRO A 33 -10.47 -6.92 -20.65
CA PRO A 33 -9.11 -7.30 -20.27
C PRO A 33 -8.20 -6.09 -19.97
N THR A 34 -8.50 -5.33 -18.92
CA THR A 34 -7.93 -4.00 -18.64
C THR A 34 -6.74 -4.00 -17.68
N MET A 35 -6.24 -5.16 -17.24
CA MET A 35 -5.22 -5.21 -16.17
C MET A 35 -3.92 -4.49 -16.52
N GLY A 36 -3.49 -4.50 -17.78
CA GLY A 36 -2.31 -3.75 -18.24
C GLY A 36 -2.52 -2.23 -18.27
N GLU A 37 -3.75 -1.78 -18.53
CA GLU A 37 -4.12 -0.36 -18.56
C GLU A 37 -4.19 0.26 -17.16
N GLU A 38 -4.57 -0.55 -16.17
CA GLU A 38 -4.75 -0.11 -14.79
C GLU A 38 -3.46 -0.18 -13.98
N PHE A 39 -2.61 -1.17 -14.26
CA PHE A 39 -1.33 -1.36 -13.56
C PHE A 39 -0.13 -1.25 -14.50
N PRO A 40 0.04 -0.13 -15.23
CA PRO A 40 1.08 0.01 -16.26
C PRO A 40 2.50 0.02 -15.69
N LEU A 41 2.69 0.40 -14.42
CA LEU A 41 3.99 0.31 -13.75
C LEU A 41 4.38 -1.12 -13.39
N LEU A 42 3.40 -2.01 -13.24
CA LEU A 42 3.62 -3.43 -13.01
C LEU A 42 3.83 -4.17 -14.34
N PHE A 43 2.97 -3.93 -15.32
CA PHE A 43 2.96 -4.63 -16.60
C PHE A 43 3.61 -3.79 -17.71
N ASN A 44 4.95 -3.79 -17.73
CA ASN A 44 5.74 -3.21 -18.81
C ASN A 44 7.03 -4.01 -19.00
N GLU A 45 7.71 -3.77 -20.12
CA GLU A 45 8.93 -4.49 -20.49
C GLU A 45 10.08 -4.23 -19.52
N GLU A 46 10.21 -3.01 -18.99
CA GLU A 46 11.25 -2.64 -18.01
C GLU A 46 11.10 -3.42 -16.70
N ASN A 47 9.87 -3.81 -16.34
CA ASN A 47 9.56 -4.57 -15.13
C ASN A 47 9.42 -6.09 -15.39
N ALA A 48 9.73 -6.60 -16.60
CA ALA A 48 9.51 -8.01 -16.95
C ALA A 48 10.26 -8.99 -16.02
N GLU A 49 11.46 -8.63 -15.55
CA GLU A 49 12.25 -9.46 -14.63
C GLU A 49 11.57 -9.72 -13.27
N ASN A 50 10.68 -8.80 -12.89
CA ASN A 50 9.89 -8.80 -11.67
C ASN A 50 8.52 -9.48 -11.85
N LEU A 51 8.18 -9.87 -13.09
CA LEU A 51 7.01 -10.70 -13.37
C LEU A 51 7.43 -12.16 -13.29
N ARG A 52 7.14 -12.81 -12.15
CA ARG A 52 7.52 -14.21 -11.90
C ARG A 52 6.45 -15.12 -12.47
N ILE A 53 6.86 -16.15 -13.22
CA ILE A 53 5.95 -17.06 -13.93
C ILE A 53 6.31 -18.54 -13.76
N ILE A 54 5.29 -19.38 -13.90
CA ILE A 54 5.42 -20.82 -14.15
C ILE A 54 4.67 -21.14 -15.44
N LYS A 55 5.31 -21.87 -16.34
CA LYS A 55 4.74 -22.33 -17.61
C LYS A 55 4.42 -23.82 -17.60
N ARG A 56 3.54 -24.25 -18.51
CA ARG A 56 3.34 -25.65 -18.88
C ARG A 56 3.28 -25.75 -20.40
N GLY A 57 4.37 -26.21 -21.01
CA GLY A 57 4.56 -26.01 -22.44
C GLY A 57 4.73 -24.52 -22.74
N GLU A 58 4.04 -24.00 -23.74
CA GLU A 58 4.13 -22.59 -24.13
C GLU A 58 3.29 -21.65 -23.25
N GLU A 59 2.32 -22.18 -22.51
CA GLU A 59 1.35 -21.39 -21.74
C GLU A 59 1.89 -20.97 -20.37
N VAL A 60 1.72 -19.69 -20.01
CA VAL A 60 1.88 -19.20 -18.64
C VAL A 60 0.67 -19.60 -17.81
N VAL A 61 0.88 -20.47 -16.83
CA VAL A 61 -0.21 -21.06 -16.01
C VAL A 61 -0.28 -20.51 -14.59
N SER A 62 0.76 -19.81 -14.12
CA SER A 62 0.76 -19.14 -12.82
C SER A 62 1.69 -17.93 -12.84
N HIS A 63 1.33 -16.89 -12.09
CA HIS A 63 2.05 -15.62 -12.06
C HIS A 63 2.03 -14.95 -10.68
N VAL A 64 3.11 -14.24 -10.35
CA VAL A 64 3.24 -13.24 -9.27
C VAL A 64 3.96 -12.02 -9.84
N GLY A 65 3.39 -10.83 -9.71
CA GLY A 65 4.02 -9.59 -10.12
C GLY A 65 4.65 -8.86 -8.92
N ILE A 66 5.86 -8.35 -9.10
CA ILE A 66 6.56 -7.49 -8.14
C ILE A 66 6.72 -6.10 -8.77
N PHE A 67 6.46 -5.05 -8.00
CA PHE A 67 6.86 -3.68 -8.34
C PHE A 67 7.74 -3.16 -7.20
N GLU A 68 9.01 -2.90 -7.50
CA GLU A 68 9.98 -2.42 -6.53
C GLU A 68 10.08 -0.89 -6.60
N CYS A 69 10.10 -0.24 -5.44
CA CYS A 69 10.28 1.20 -5.33
C CYS A 69 10.97 1.56 -4.01
N GLU A 70 11.20 2.85 -3.77
CA GLU A 70 11.71 3.34 -2.49
C GLU A 70 10.62 4.08 -1.72
N ALA A 71 10.66 3.97 -0.40
CA ALA A 71 9.88 4.76 0.53
C ALA A 71 10.80 5.61 1.40
N LEU A 72 10.31 6.80 1.75
CA LEU A 72 10.90 7.70 2.73
C LEU A 72 10.04 7.65 3.99
N ILE A 73 10.65 7.36 5.14
CA ILE A 73 10.03 7.40 6.45
C ILE A 73 10.87 8.31 7.33
N TYR A 74 10.43 9.57 7.51
CA TYR A 74 11.12 10.60 8.30
C TYR A 74 12.63 10.70 7.98
N GLY A 75 12.97 10.74 6.68
CA GLY A 75 14.36 10.85 6.22
C GLY A 75 15.05 9.51 5.96
N CYS A 76 14.59 8.41 6.54
CA CYS A 76 15.11 7.07 6.27
C CYS A 76 14.57 6.52 4.94
N ARG A 77 15.46 6.06 4.06
CA ARG A 77 15.11 5.43 2.78
C ARG A 77 15.05 3.91 2.95
N LEU A 78 13.93 3.30 2.58
CA LEU A 78 13.73 1.86 2.59
C LEU A 78 13.25 1.39 1.23
N LYS A 79 13.74 0.24 0.77
CA LYS A 79 13.28 -0.38 -0.47
C LYS A 79 12.01 -1.20 -0.20
N VAL A 80 10.97 -0.94 -0.99
CA VAL A 80 9.65 -1.58 -0.86
C VAL A 80 9.37 -2.44 -2.08
N GLY A 81 9.01 -3.69 -1.85
CA GLY A 81 8.55 -4.64 -2.86
C GLY A 81 7.04 -4.85 -2.77
N MET A 82 6.31 -4.42 -3.80
CA MET A 82 4.86 -4.53 -3.86
C MET A 82 4.48 -5.77 -4.65
N ILE A 83 3.76 -6.72 -4.02
CA ILE A 83 3.24 -7.89 -4.73
C ILE A 83 1.79 -7.65 -5.16
N GLY A 84 1.55 -7.87 -6.44
CA GLY A 84 0.25 -7.75 -7.09
C GLY A 84 -0.04 -8.91 -8.04
N SER A 85 -1.29 -8.98 -8.51
CA SER A 85 -1.73 -9.87 -9.61
C SER A 85 -1.39 -11.36 -9.44
N VAL A 86 -1.31 -11.84 -8.19
CA VAL A 86 -1.03 -13.25 -7.88
C VAL A 86 -2.18 -14.13 -8.35
N CYS A 87 -1.91 -14.97 -9.36
CA CYS A 87 -2.92 -15.82 -9.97
C CYS A 87 -2.36 -17.16 -10.47
N THR A 88 -3.26 -18.13 -10.55
CA THR A 88 -3.02 -19.43 -11.17
C THR A 88 -4.23 -19.78 -12.02
N HIS A 89 -3.98 -20.25 -13.23
CA HIS A 89 -4.99 -20.74 -14.16
C HIS A 89 -5.92 -21.74 -13.44
N PRO A 90 -7.26 -21.66 -13.59
CA PRO A 90 -8.21 -22.48 -12.82
C PRO A 90 -7.89 -23.98 -12.80
N GLU A 91 -7.48 -24.55 -13.93
CA GLU A 91 -7.14 -25.97 -14.10
C GLU A 91 -5.82 -26.41 -13.42
N HIS A 92 -4.99 -25.43 -13.06
CA HIS A 92 -3.68 -25.61 -12.46
C HIS A 92 -3.65 -25.31 -10.95
N ARG A 93 -4.80 -24.93 -10.37
CA ARG A 93 -4.92 -24.63 -8.93
C ARG A 93 -4.74 -25.89 -8.07
N ARG A 94 -4.44 -25.66 -6.79
CA ARG A 94 -4.21 -26.70 -5.76
C ARG A 94 -3.00 -27.62 -6.05
N ARG A 95 -2.02 -27.13 -6.80
CA ARG A 95 -0.77 -27.84 -7.13
C ARG A 95 0.50 -27.17 -6.57
N GLY A 96 0.35 -26.24 -5.62
CA GLY A 96 1.48 -25.54 -4.99
C GLY A 96 2.13 -24.41 -5.81
N LEU A 97 1.68 -24.14 -7.04
CA LEU A 97 2.32 -23.19 -7.96
C LEU A 97 2.43 -21.76 -7.39
N ALA A 98 1.33 -21.22 -6.83
CA ALA A 98 1.34 -19.90 -6.20
C ALA A 98 2.27 -19.82 -4.98
N THR A 99 2.42 -20.91 -4.22
CA THR A 99 3.37 -20.99 -3.09
C THR A 99 4.82 -20.96 -3.59
N ALA A 100 5.12 -21.72 -4.65
CA ALA A 100 6.45 -21.74 -5.26
C ALA A 100 6.84 -20.36 -5.81
N LEU A 101 5.92 -19.69 -6.52
CA LEU A 101 6.13 -18.33 -7.02
C LEU A 101 6.31 -17.30 -5.92
N LEU A 102 5.54 -17.38 -4.83
CA LEU A 102 5.68 -16.43 -3.73
C LEU A 102 7.04 -16.59 -3.02
N ARG A 103 7.53 -17.83 -2.88
CA ARG A 103 8.87 -18.10 -2.36
C ARG A 103 9.95 -17.52 -3.28
N ASP A 104 9.87 -17.79 -4.58
CA ASP A 104 10.79 -17.24 -5.59
C ASP A 104 10.76 -15.70 -5.62
N ALA A 105 9.58 -15.08 -5.47
CA ALA A 105 9.44 -13.64 -5.37
C ALA A 105 10.17 -13.08 -4.13
N PHE A 106 10.06 -13.73 -2.97
CA PHE A 106 10.80 -13.33 -1.76
C PHE A 106 12.31 -13.53 -1.91
N GLU A 107 12.75 -14.62 -2.53
CA GLU A 107 14.17 -14.88 -2.81
C GLU A 107 14.76 -13.86 -3.80
N LYS A 108 13.99 -13.42 -4.80
CA LYS A 108 14.35 -12.28 -5.66
C LYS A 108 14.44 -11.00 -4.83
N MET A 109 13.37 -10.60 -4.16
CA MET A 109 13.34 -9.34 -3.40
C MET A 109 14.43 -9.25 -2.33
N ARG A 110 14.81 -10.37 -1.70
CA ARG A 110 15.99 -10.43 -0.80
C ARG A 110 17.28 -10.05 -1.52
N ARG A 111 17.57 -10.70 -2.67
CA ARG A 111 18.76 -10.41 -3.50
C ARG A 111 18.81 -8.95 -3.95
N ASP A 112 17.65 -8.36 -4.16
CA ASP A 112 17.50 -6.98 -4.59
C ASP A 112 17.56 -5.96 -3.46
N GLY A 113 17.74 -6.39 -2.21
CA GLY A 113 17.84 -5.50 -1.07
C GLY A 113 16.49 -4.89 -0.65
N VAL A 114 15.36 -5.55 -0.93
CA VAL A 114 14.04 -5.10 -0.46
C VAL A 114 13.94 -5.25 1.05
N ASP A 115 13.49 -4.19 1.72
CA ASP A 115 13.33 -4.13 3.16
C ASP A 115 11.91 -4.52 3.58
N ILE A 116 10.92 -3.93 2.92
CA ILE A 116 9.49 -4.08 3.23
C ILE A 116 8.78 -4.69 2.04
N VAL A 117 8.04 -5.76 2.27
CA VAL A 117 7.10 -6.34 1.31
C VAL A 117 5.69 -5.91 1.68
N MET A 118 4.93 -5.46 0.68
CA MET A 118 3.52 -5.10 0.83
C MET A 118 2.69 -5.87 -0.21
N ILE A 119 1.61 -6.52 0.23
CA ILE A 119 0.79 -7.36 -0.64
C ILE A 119 -0.66 -6.97 -0.52
N SER A 120 -1.30 -6.63 -1.66
CA SER A 120 -2.75 -6.47 -1.69
C SER A 120 -3.46 -7.82 -1.58
N GLY A 121 -4.33 -7.92 -0.60
CA GLY A 121 -5.14 -9.09 -0.27
C GLY A 121 -4.73 -9.81 1.02
N ILE A 122 -5.73 -10.44 1.65
CA ILE A 122 -5.57 -11.24 2.86
C ILE A 122 -5.99 -12.67 2.55
N ARG A 123 -5.01 -13.58 2.51
CA ARG A 123 -5.22 -14.98 2.12
C ARG A 123 -4.34 -15.90 2.97
N GLY A 124 -4.80 -17.14 3.15
CA GLY A 124 -3.98 -18.17 3.82
C GLY A 124 -2.64 -18.44 3.13
N LEU A 125 -2.51 -18.11 1.84
CA LEU A 125 -1.22 -18.13 1.14
C LEU A 125 -0.21 -17.16 1.77
N TYR A 126 -0.60 -15.89 1.98
CA TYR A 126 0.28 -14.85 2.52
C TYR A 126 0.55 -15.04 4.00
N ASP A 127 -0.46 -15.49 4.76
CA ASP A 127 -0.32 -15.85 6.17
C ASP A 127 0.72 -16.96 6.38
N ARG A 128 0.63 -18.07 5.64
CA ARG A 128 1.66 -19.14 5.67
C ARG A 128 3.02 -18.68 5.19
N ALA A 129 3.07 -17.64 4.36
CA ALA A 129 4.30 -17.02 3.90
C ALA A 129 4.82 -15.96 4.89
N GLY A 130 4.25 -15.85 6.09
CA GLY A 130 4.74 -14.97 7.14
C GLY A 130 4.39 -13.49 6.96
N CYS A 131 3.42 -13.16 6.09
CA CYS A 131 2.93 -11.79 5.95
C CYS A 131 1.87 -11.50 7.02
N ALA A 132 2.03 -10.40 7.74
CA ALA A 132 1.13 -9.98 8.80
C ALA A 132 0.13 -8.93 8.30
N ILE A 133 -1.09 -8.99 8.83
CA ILE A 133 -2.01 -7.85 8.78
C ILE A 133 -1.51 -6.86 9.83
N ALA A 134 -0.82 -5.81 9.40
CA ALA A 134 -0.17 -4.83 10.28
C ALA A 134 -0.33 -3.40 9.74
N GLY A 135 0.06 -2.43 10.56
CA GLY A 135 -0.23 -1.02 10.31
C GLY A 135 -1.65 -0.66 10.74
N ALA A 136 -1.79 0.51 11.33
CA ALA A 136 -3.05 1.01 11.87
C ALA A 136 -3.50 2.26 11.10
N GLY A 137 -4.79 2.34 10.79
CA GLY A 137 -5.44 3.53 10.24
C GLY A 137 -6.92 3.56 10.55
N TYR A 138 -7.55 4.69 10.27
CA TYR A 138 -8.99 4.89 10.43
C TYR A 138 -9.65 4.84 9.05
N ASP A 139 -10.66 3.98 8.91
CA ASP A 139 -11.58 4.03 7.78
C ASP A 139 -12.70 5.04 8.12
N LEU A 140 -12.80 6.11 7.34
CA LEU A 140 -13.88 7.07 7.44
C LEU A 140 -14.80 6.94 6.23
N GLU A 141 -16.10 6.98 6.49
CA GLU A 141 -17.11 7.25 5.47
C GLU A 141 -17.74 8.61 5.79
N LEU A 142 -17.35 9.61 5.01
CA LEU A 142 -17.87 10.97 5.09
C LEU A 142 -19.15 11.02 4.28
N THR A 143 -20.28 10.87 4.96
CA THR A 143 -21.61 10.96 4.37
C THR A 143 -21.91 12.38 3.90
N ARG A 144 -22.96 12.55 3.09
CA ARG A 144 -23.51 13.86 2.72
C ARG A 144 -23.65 14.80 3.93
N GLU A 145 -24.26 14.33 5.01
CA GLU A 145 -24.40 15.10 6.25
C GLU A 145 -23.04 15.55 6.83
N SER A 146 -22.07 14.64 6.87
CA SER A 146 -20.72 14.93 7.37
C SER A 146 -20.00 15.95 6.48
N LEU A 147 -20.16 15.85 5.16
CA LEU A 147 -19.56 16.75 4.18
C LEU A 147 -20.23 18.13 4.18
N GLU A 148 -21.55 18.20 4.34
CA GLU A 148 -22.30 19.46 4.44
C GLU A 148 -21.87 20.27 5.67
N ALA A 149 -21.56 19.59 6.78
CA ALA A 149 -21.06 20.19 8.01
C ALA A 149 -19.65 20.80 7.90
N LEU A 150 -18.86 20.41 6.88
CA LEU A 150 -17.54 21.00 6.64
C LEU A 150 -17.68 22.42 6.06
N SER A 151 -16.67 23.26 6.25
CA SER A 151 -16.54 24.50 5.49
C SER A 151 -15.57 24.30 4.32
N ALA A 152 -15.92 24.81 3.14
CA ALA A 152 -15.02 24.93 1.99
C ALA A 152 -14.38 26.33 1.92
N GLU A 153 -14.63 27.21 2.89
CA GLU A 153 -14.16 28.60 2.87
C GLU A 153 -12.63 28.70 2.92
N GLY A 154 -12.08 29.64 2.15
CA GLY A 154 -10.65 29.92 2.09
C GLY A 154 -9.85 28.96 1.20
N VAL A 155 -10.50 27.96 0.60
CA VAL A 155 -9.86 27.09 -0.40
C VAL A 155 -10.62 27.06 -1.72
N GLU A 156 -9.89 26.79 -2.79
CA GLU A 156 -10.45 26.49 -4.11
C GLU A 156 -10.02 25.08 -4.53
N ALA A 157 -10.96 24.31 -5.08
CA ALA A 157 -10.71 22.98 -5.60
C ALA A 157 -10.69 23.02 -7.13
N VAL A 158 -9.51 22.82 -7.72
CA VAL A 158 -9.32 22.86 -9.18
C VAL A 158 -9.07 21.44 -9.69
N GLU A 159 -9.99 20.92 -10.50
CA GLU A 159 -9.80 19.63 -11.16
C GLU A 159 -8.74 19.74 -12.27
N GLY A 160 -7.85 18.76 -12.36
CA GLY A 160 -6.79 18.71 -13.35
C GLY A 160 -5.41 18.97 -12.73
N GLY A 161 -4.59 19.77 -13.41
CA GLY A 161 -3.18 19.96 -13.10
C GLY A 161 -2.26 18.88 -13.70
N GLY A 162 -1.00 19.25 -13.89
CA GLY A 162 0.06 18.38 -14.39
C GLY A 162 0.76 17.63 -13.27
N ALA A 163 1.39 16.50 -13.60
CA ALA A 163 2.17 15.71 -12.65
C ALA A 163 3.22 16.53 -11.84
N PRO A 164 3.91 17.56 -12.39
CA PRO A 164 4.86 18.36 -11.63
C PRO A 164 4.27 19.10 -10.40
N GLU A 165 3.03 19.58 -10.49
CA GLU A 165 2.37 20.29 -9.38
C GLU A 165 2.08 19.35 -8.22
N TYR A 166 1.53 18.17 -8.52
CA TYR A 166 1.29 17.10 -7.54
C TYR A 166 2.60 16.57 -6.95
N ALA A 167 3.64 16.40 -7.77
CA ALA A 167 4.95 15.95 -7.30
C ALA A 167 5.56 16.94 -6.30
N THR A 168 5.42 18.25 -6.55
CA THR A 168 5.92 19.31 -5.66
C THR A 168 5.25 19.25 -4.29
N ILE A 169 3.94 19.03 -4.24
CA ILE A 169 3.21 18.87 -2.98
C ILE A 169 3.60 17.54 -2.30
N TYR A 170 3.59 16.44 -3.05
CA TYR A 170 3.86 15.10 -2.52
C TYR A 170 5.27 14.98 -1.93
N GLN A 171 6.27 15.66 -2.52
CA GLN A 171 7.66 15.61 -2.04
C GLN A 171 7.81 16.11 -0.60
N ARG A 172 6.89 16.96 -0.12
CA ARG A 172 6.85 17.50 1.25
C ARG A 172 6.37 16.49 2.29
N GLU A 173 5.73 15.40 1.87
CA GLU A 173 5.29 14.35 2.79
C GLU A 173 6.49 13.63 3.41
N CYS A 174 6.50 13.50 4.74
CA CYS A 174 7.59 12.87 5.48
C CYS A 174 7.52 11.34 5.47
N VAL A 175 6.35 10.77 5.16
CA VAL A 175 6.11 9.33 5.03
C VAL A 175 5.46 9.11 3.66
N ARG A 176 6.24 8.69 2.67
CA ARG A 176 5.81 8.63 1.27
C ARG A 176 6.65 7.66 0.45
N TYR A 177 6.21 7.36 -0.76
CA TYR A 177 7.09 6.78 -1.76
C TYR A 177 8.02 7.86 -2.35
N MET A 178 9.24 7.48 -2.69
CA MET A 178 10.07 8.24 -3.61
C MET A 178 9.60 7.95 -5.02
N ARG A 179 8.69 8.81 -5.52
CA ARG A 179 8.03 8.63 -6.81
C ARG A 179 8.73 9.45 -7.90
N PRO A 180 9.36 8.81 -8.90
CA PRO A 180 9.83 9.50 -10.10
C PRO A 180 8.66 10.20 -10.81
N LEU A 181 8.93 11.37 -11.42
CA LEU A 181 7.91 12.13 -12.15
C LEU A 181 7.25 11.29 -13.26
N ARG A 182 8.05 10.54 -14.03
CA ARG A 182 7.57 9.61 -15.07
C ARG A 182 6.58 8.57 -14.56
N HIS A 183 6.72 8.12 -13.30
CA HIS A 183 5.76 7.18 -12.73
C HIS A 183 4.43 7.87 -12.46
N LEU A 184 4.46 9.11 -11.94
CA LEU A 184 3.25 9.89 -11.70
C LEU A 184 2.54 10.24 -13.01
N GLU A 185 3.28 10.64 -14.05
CA GLU A 185 2.74 10.87 -15.41
C GLU A 185 2.05 9.61 -15.94
N LYS A 186 2.74 8.46 -15.89
CA LYS A 186 2.19 7.18 -16.31
C LYS A 186 0.93 6.79 -15.54
N LEU A 187 0.88 7.05 -14.23
CA LEU A 187 -0.29 6.80 -13.40
C LEU A 187 -1.44 7.75 -13.73
N PHE A 188 -1.16 9.01 -14.08
CA PHE A 188 -2.20 9.96 -14.49
C PHE A 188 -2.86 9.59 -15.82
N GLU A 189 -2.08 8.98 -16.72
CA GLU A 189 -2.57 8.42 -17.99
C GLU A 189 -3.22 7.04 -17.83
N SER A 190 -2.96 6.34 -16.73
CA SER A 190 -3.49 5.00 -16.49
C SER A 190 -4.98 5.00 -16.22
N ARG A 191 -5.62 3.86 -16.46
CA ARG A 191 -7.00 3.64 -16.04
C ARG A 191 -7.05 3.50 -14.51
N ALA A 192 -8.02 4.16 -13.88
CA ALA A 192 -8.24 4.01 -12.45
C ALA A 192 -8.75 2.60 -12.13
N TRP A 193 -8.19 1.99 -11.10
CA TRP A 193 -8.65 0.71 -10.58
C TRP A 193 -9.70 0.88 -9.49
N TYR A 194 -10.81 0.16 -9.66
CA TYR A 194 -11.69 -0.28 -8.58
C TYR A 194 -12.20 -1.67 -8.93
N VAL A 195 -12.42 -2.48 -7.89
CA VAL A 195 -12.88 -3.86 -8.05
C VAL A 195 -14.17 -3.89 -8.89
N GLU A 196 -14.10 -4.58 -10.03
CA GLU A 196 -15.24 -4.98 -10.89
C GLU A 196 -15.98 -3.87 -11.63
N ARG A 197 -15.52 -2.62 -11.57
CA ARG A 197 -16.17 -1.52 -12.29
C ARG A 197 -15.15 -0.62 -12.97
N PRO A 198 -15.43 -0.19 -14.23
CA PRO A 198 -14.82 1.01 -14.76
C PRO A 198 -14.87 2.13 -13.73
N THR A 199 -13.79 2.90 -13.62
CA THR A 199 -13.62 3.88 -12.54
C THR A 199 -13.01 5.13 -13.13
N ARG A 200 -13.58 6.26 -12.76
CA ARG A 200 -13.04 7.58 -13.05
C ARG A 200 -12.06 7.99 -11.94
N ARG A 201 -10.89 8.49 -12.33
CA ARG A 201 -9.96 9.17 -11.42
C ARG A 201 -10.20 10.68 -11.52
N ILE A 202 -10.62 11.27 -10.42
CA ILE A 202 -10.72 12.71 -10.23
C ILE A 202 -9.43 13.15 -9.54
N ARG A 203 -8.73 14.13 -10.12
CA ARG A 203 -7.50 14.70 -9.56
C ARG A 203 -7.76 16.17 -9.29
N VAL A 204 -7.62 16.59 -8.03
CA VAL A 204 -7.93 17.95 -7.61
C VAL A 204 -6.76 18.56 -6.87
N LEU A 205 -6.30 19.73 -7.34
CA LEU A 205 -5.44 20.62 -6.58
C LEU A 205 -6.32 21.45 -5.63
N VAL A 206 -5.87 21.57 -4.39
CA VAL A 206 -6.48 22.42 -3.38
C VAL A 206 -5.60 23.66 -3.22
N LEU A 207 -6.16 24.81 -3.62
CA LEU A 207 -5.49 26.09 -3.59
C LEU A 207 -5.93 26.87 -2.35
N GLU A 208 -5.00 27.59 -1.73
CA GLU A 208 -5.27 28.58 -0.68
C GLU A 208 -4.57 29.88 -1.10
N ALA A 209 -5.32 31.00 -1.12
CA ALA A 209 -4.84 32.28 -1.65
C ALA A 209 -4.21 32.19 -3.07
N GLY A 210 -4.74 31.30 -3.93
CA GLY A 210 -4.26 31.08 -5.30
C GLY A 210 -3.06 30.14 -5.43
N GLU A 211 -2.50 29.65 -4.33
CA GLU A 211 -1.33 28.77 -4.32
C GLU A 211 -1.72 27.31 -4.06
N PRO A 212 -1.20 26.32 -4.81
CA PRO A 212 -1.50 24.90 -4.60
C PRO A 212 -0.82 24.40 -3.31
N VAL A 213 -1.61 24.26 -2.24
CA VAL A 213 -1.14 23.87 -0.91
C VAL A 213 -1.41 22.40 -0.57
N GLY A 214 -2.30 21.74 -1.33
CA GLY A 214 -2.62 20.32 -1.17
C GLY A 214 -3.28 19.72 -2.39
N TYR A 215 -3.55 18.42 -2.36
CA TYR A 215 -4.32 17.76 -3.40
C TYR A 215 -5.13 16.58 -2.86
N LEU A 216 -6.14 16.19 -3.63
CA LEU A 216 -6.95 15.00 -3.45
C LEU A 216 -7.00 14.20 -4.76
N ILE A 217 -6.86 12.89 -4.66
CA ILE A 217 -7.12 11.97 -5.78
C ILE A 217 -8.23 11.02 -5.36
N VAL A 218 -9.33 11.07 -6.11
CA VAL A 218 -10.57 10.35 -5.79
C VAL A 218 -10.93 9.40 -6.92
N HIS A 219 -11.11 8.13 -6.59
CA HIS A 219 -11.61 7.11 -7.51
C HIS A 219 -13.12 6.97 -7.33
N VAL A 220 -13.88 7.12 -8.41
CA VAL A 220 -15.34 7.00 -8.42
C VAL A 220 -15.70 5.90 -9.43
N PRO A 221 -16.24 4.75 -8.97
CA PRO A 221 -16.75 3.73 -9.88
C PRO A 221 -17.84 4.31 -10.78
N ASP A 222 -17.88 3.93 -12.05
CA ASP A 222 -18.86 4.40 -13.02
C ASP A 222 -20.30 4.13 -12.52
N GLY A 223 -21.15 5.15 -12.61
CA GLY A 223 -22.51 5.14 -12.09
C GLY A 223 -22.61 5.12 -10.56
N GLY A 224 -21.49 5.26 -9.83
CA GLY A 224 -21.45 5.34 -8.38
C GLY A 224 -21.51 6.78 -7.86
N ALA A 225 -22.14 6.97 -6.71
CA ALA A 225 -22.20 8.25 -5.99
C ALA A 225 -21.19 8.35 -4.83
N VAL A 226 -20.40 7.28 -4.58
CA VAL A 226 -19.43 7.22 -3.49
C VAL A 226 -18.02 7.25 -4.05
N GLY A 227 -17.27 8.30 -3.71
CA GLY A 227 -15.85 8.42 -4.07
C GLY A 227 -14.95 7.78 -3.03
N ARG A 228 -13.82 7.21 -3.45
CA ARG A 228 -12.74 6.77 -2.57
C ARG A 228 -11.55 7.69 -2.74
N VAL A 229 -11.16 8.39 -1.68
CA VAL A 229 -9.90 9.14 -1.65
C VAL A 229 -8.77 8.11 -1.60
N VAL A 230 -8.04 7.97 -2.71
CA VAL A 230 -6.94 7.00 -2.83
C VAL A 230 -5.60 7.59 -2.42
N GLU A 231 -5.44 8.91 -2.55
CA GLU A 231 -4.25 9.64 -2.13
C GLU A 231 -4.62 11.09 -1.79
N TYR A 232 -3.96 11.64 -0.78
CA TYR A 232 -3.98 13.07 -0.46
C TYR A 232 -2.59 13.48 0.00
N ALA A 233 -2.25 14.76 -0.16
CA ALA A 233 -1.00 15.33 0.34
C ALA A 233 -1.12 16.84 0.54
N GLY A 234 -0.17 17.42 1.27
CA GLY A 234 -0.08 18.86 1.54
C GLY A 234 -0.77 19.31 2.82
N CYS A 235 -1.19 20.58 2.86
CA CYS A 235 -1.77 21.21 4.05
C CYS A 235 -3.05 20.49 4.50
N ARG A 236 -3.02 19.84 5.67
CA ARG A 236 -4.14 19.01 6.16
C ARG A 236 -5.43 19.79 6.36
N GLU A 237 -5.35 21.05 6.81
CA GLU A 237 -6.52 21.92 6.90
C GLU A 237 -7.16 22.17 5.54
N ALA A 238 -6.35 22.54 4.55
CA ALA A 238 -6.84 22.77 3.20
C ALA A 238 -7.43 21.49 2.60
N VAL A 239 -6.75 20.35 2.75
CA VAL A 239 -7.22 19.04 2.28
C VAL A 239 -8.58 18.68 2.88
N VAL A 240 -8.80 18.88 4.19
CA VAL A 240 -10.10 18.61 4.82
C VAL A 240 -11.21 19.47 4.23
N ARG A 241 -10.97 20.76 4.01
CA ARG A 241 -11.95 21.65 3.34
C ARG A 241 -12.17 21.25 1.88
N GLY A 242 -11.11 20.81 1.20
CA GLY A 242 -11.15 20.29 -0.15
C GLY A 242 -12.03 19.05 -0.31
N LEU A 243 -12.19 18.21 0.73
CA LEU A 243 -13.09 17.05 0.67
C LEU A 243 -14.53 17.47 0.35
N LYS A 244 -15.01 18.56 0.96
CA LYS A 244 -16.34 19.11 0.66
C LYS A 244 -16.42 19.62 -0.78
N ALA A 245 -15.46 20.45 -1.18
CA ALA A 245 -15.44 21.05 -2.50
C ALA A 245 -15.44 19.99 -3.63
N VAL A 246 -14.66 18.92 -3.47
CA VAL A 246 -14.65 17.78 -4.41
C VAL A 246 -15.97 17.02 -4.42
N ALA A 247 -16.59 16.81 -3.26
CA ALA A 247 -17.88 16.13 -3.20
C ALA A 247 -18.99 16.94 -3.89
N GLU A 248 -19.03 18.26 -3.68
CA GLU A 248 -20.01 19.15 -4.29
C GLU A 248 -19.83 19.28 -5.80
N SER A 249 -18.60 19.50 -6.28
CA SER A 249 -18.31 19.69 -7.70
C SER A 249 -18.62 18.46 -8.56
N HIS A 250 -18.57 17.27 -7.95
CA HIS A 250 -18.82 16.00 -8.63
C HIS A 250 -20.13 15.32 -8.22
N GLY A 251 -20.96 15.97 -7.40
CA GLY A 251 -22.25 15.43 -6.96
C GLY A 251 -22.13 14.12 -6.17
N LEU A 252 -21.05 13.93 -5.41
CA LEU A 252 -20.82 12.72 -4.62
C LEU A 252 -21.65 12.76 -3.34
N GLU A 253 -22.28 11.63 -3.02
CA GLU A 253 -23.08 11.44 -1.80
C GLU A 253 -22.21 11.09 -0.59
N ALA A 254 -21.04 10.51 -0.82
CA ALA A 254 -20.10 10.20 0.24
C ALA A 254 -18.66 10.10 -0.27
N LEU A 255 -17.72 10.31 0.64
CA LEU A 255 -16.30 10.03 0.43
C LEU A 255 -15.80 8.99 1.43
N ARG A 256 -15.11 7.96 0.94
CA ARG A 256 -14.36 7.01 1.76
C ARG A 256 -12.91 7.42 1.82
N LEU A 257 -12.39 7.57 3.03
CA LEU A 257 -11.03 8.03 3.29
C LEU A 257 -10.35 7.09 4.27
N LYS A 258 -9.13 6.68 3.94
CA LYS A 258 -8.24 5.98 4.87
C LYS A 258 -7.23 6.98 5.44
N VAL A 259 -7.19 7.13 6.77
CA VAL A 259 -6.22 7.99 7.46
C VAL A 259 -5.25 7.12 8.25
N PRO A 260 -3.94 7.12 7.94
CA PRO A 260 -2.95 6.44 8.76
C PRO A 260 -2.99 6.91 10.22
N ALA A 261 -2.84 6.00 11.18
CA ALA A 261 -2.91 6.37 12.61
C ALA A 261 -1.76 7.31 13.03
N TRP A 262 -0.65 7.30 12.29
CA TRP A 262 0.48 8.19 12.50
C TRP A 262 0.26 9.60 11.90
N ASP A 263 -0.74 9.82 11.03
CA ASP A 263 -1.04 11.16 10.48
C ASP A 263 -1.88 11.97 11.47
N VAL A 264 -1.24 12.34 12.58
CA VAL A 264 -1.83 13.14 13.67
C VAL A 264 -2.32 14.48 13.14
N GLY A 265 -1.67 15.05 12.12
CA GLY A 265 -2.08 16.30 11.49
C GLY A 265 -3.45 16.19 10.83
N MET A 266 -3.66 15.15 10.02
CA MET A 266 -4.95 14.88 9.38
C MET A 266 -6.02 14.54 10.41
N ILE A 267 -5.71 13.70 11.41
CA ILE A 267 -6.63 13.35 12.50
C ILE A 267 -7.08 14.60 13.26
N SER A 268 -6.14 15.50 13.58
CA SER A 268 -6.43 16.77 14.27
C SER A 268 -7.29 17.69 13.42
N ALA A 269 -6.96 17.84 12.13
CA ALA A 269 -7.74 18.65 11.19
C ALA A 269 -9.19 18.15 11.09
N LEU A 270 -9.41 16.85 10.85
CA LEU A 270 -10.74 16.25 10.80
C LEU A 270 -11.56 16.54 12.08
N ARG A 271 -10.96 16.38 13.27
CA ARG A 271 -11.63 16.65 14.56
C ARG A 271 -11.98 18.12 14.74
N ARG A 272 -11.12 19.05 14.33
CA ARG A 272 -11.40 20.50 14.39
C ARG A 272 -12.59 20.90 13.52
N HIS A 273 -12.77 20.22 12.40
CA HIS A 273 -13.95 20.36 11.53
C HIS A 273 -15.15 19.53 12.00
N GLY A 274 -15.16 19.05 13.25
CA GLY A 274 -16.29 18.36 13.85
C GLY A 274 -16.50 16.92 13.41
N LEU A 275 -15.61 16.37 12.57
CA LEU A 275 -15.72 14.98 12.11
C LEU A 275 -15.31 14.01 13.22
N LYS A 276 -16.16 13.01 13.44
CA LYS A 276 -15.90 11.93 14.41
C LYS A 276 -15.13 10.81 13.72
N LEU A 277 -13.98 10.46 14.28
CA LEU A 277 -13.25 9.28 13.89
C LEU A 277 -13.76 8.06 14.66
N PRO A 278 -13.71 6.84 14.09
CA PRO A 278 -13.93 5.62 14.84
C PRO A 278 -13.02 5.54 16.08
N HIS A 279 -13.51 4.95 17.16
CA HIS A 279 -12.73 4.70 18.39
C HIS A 279 -11.72 3.55 18.25
N TYR A 280 -11.55 3.01 17.06
CA TYR A 280 -10.68 1.88 16.78
C TYR A 280 -10.02 2.06 15.41
N THR A 281 -8.85 1.48 15.29
CA THR A 281 -8.09 1.37 14.05
C THR A 281 -8.40 0.06 13.32
N THR A 282 -8.17 0.07 12.02
CA THR A 282 -8.25 -1.05 11.09
C THR A 282 -6.93 -1.14 10.31
N PRO A 283 -6.66 -2.24 9.58
CA PRO A 283 -5.39 -2.42 8.87
C PRO A 283 -5.13 -1.29 7.88
N LEU A 284 -3.94 -0.68 7.91
CA LEU A 284 -3.56 0.36 6.94
C LEU A 284 -3.25 -0.23 5.56
N ALA A 285 -2.61 -1.39 5.55
CA ALA A 285 -2.39 -2.23 4.38
C ALA A 285 -3.02 -3.61 4.63
N ASP A 286 -3.13 -4.43 3.58
CA ASP A 286 -3.71 -5.77 3.72
C ASP A 286 -2.74 -6.71 4.43
N THR A 287 -1.56 -6.95 3.84
CA THR A 287 -0.49 -7.71 4.51
C THR A 287 0.90 -7.15 4.20
N VAL A 288 1.80 -7.24 5.18
CA VAL A 288 3.19 -6.77 5.10
C VAL A 288 4.18 -7.77 5.69
N ARG A 289 5.44 -7.71 5.28
CA ARG A 289 6.54 -8.52 5.83
C ARG A 289 7.86 -7.75 5.70
N LEU A 290 8.75 -7.85 6.69
CA LEU A 290 10.14 -7.41 6.51
C LEU A 290 11.00 -8.56 5.95
N LEU A 291 11.94 -8.24 5.04
CA LEU A 291 12.84 -9.22 4.42
C LEU A 291 14.30 -9.07 4.90
N ASN A 292 15.03 -8.06 4.41
CA ASN A 292 16.42 -7.80 4.81
C ASN A 292 16.42 -7.01 6.13
N VAL A 293 16.04 -7.68 7.22
CA VAL A 293 15.69 -7.03 8.50
C VAL A 293 16.84 -6.25 9.13
N GLU A 294 18.04 -6.83 9.16
CA GLU A 294 19.21 -6.18 9.75
C GLU A 294 19.57 -4.91 8.96
N ASP A 295 19.62 -5.00 7.63
CA ASP A 295 19.84 -3.83 6.76
C ASP A 295 18.73 -2.78 6.89
N ALA A 296 17.47 -3.21 7.05
CA ALA A 296 16.35 -2.31 7.25
C ALA A 296 16.48 -1.54 8.59
N PHE A 297 16.91 -2.22 9.66
CA PHE A 297 17.17 -1.58 10.96
C PHE A 297 18.37 -0.64 10.89
N GLU A 298 19.42 -0.99 10.15
CA GLU A 298 20.57 -0.10 9.94
C GLU A 298 20.13 1.19 9.22
N ARG A 299 19.31 1.08 8.17
CA ARG A 299 18.74 2.25 7.47
C ARG A 299 17.79 3.08 8.34
N LEU A 300 17.20 2.48 9.38
CA LEU A 300 16.31 3.13 10.34
C LEU A 300 17.04 3.73 11.55
N GLN A 301 18.36 3.54 11.70
CA GLN A 301 19.13 4.12 12.80
C GLN A 301 18.92 5.63 12.99
N PRO A 302 18.88 6.47 11.92
CA PRO A 302 18.58 7.90 12.09
C PRO A 302 17.21 8.14 12.75
N TYR A 303 16.17 7.40 12.36
CA TYR A 303 14.85 7.50 12.97
C TYR A 303 14.86 7.05 14.43
N PHE A 304 15.60 5.98 14.77
CA PHE A 304 15.68 5.49 16.15
C PHE A 304 16.39 6.48 17.09
N ARG A 305 17.48 7.10 16.65
CA ARG A 305 18.25 8.08 17.42
C ARG A 305 17.46 9.36 17.74
N GLU A 306 16.42 9.67 16.97
CA GLU A 306 15.51 10.78 17.28
C GLU A 306 14.41 10.41 18.29
N ARG A 307 14.29 9.13 18.67
CA ARG A 307 13.23 8.61 19.56
C ARG A 307 13.72 8.14 20.91
N THR A 308 14.99 7.75 20.99
CA THR A 308 15.59 7.20 22.22
C THR A 308 17.10 7.38 22.19
N ASP A 309 17.70 7.59 23.37
CA ASP A 309 19.16 7.59 23.57
C ASP A 309 19.73 6.16 23.63
N GLU A 310 18.86 5.17 23.82
CA GLU A 310 19.22 3.75 23.87
C GLU A 310 19.53 3.19 22.47
N GLU A 311 20.47 2.24 22.40
CA GLU A 311 20.76 1.52 21.15
C GLU A 311 19.56 0.64 20.74
N VAL A 312 19.16 0.73 19.47
CA VAL A 312 18.12 -0.12 18.89
C VAL A 312 18.77 -1.07 17.90
N SER A 313 18.64 -2.38 18.12
CA SER A 313 19.27 -3.39 17.29
C SER A 313 18.35 -4.59 17.04
N VAL A 314 18.70 -5.35 16.01
CA VAL A 314 18.05 -6.62 15.69
C VAL A 314 19.09 -7.63 15.25
N SER A 315 18.92 -8.89 15.65
CA SER A 315 19.67 -10.03 15.10
C SER A 315 18.70 -11.10 14.62
N VAL A 316 19.00 -11.74 13.49
CA VAL A 316 18.14 -12.76 12.89
C VAL A 316 18.85 -14.10 12.74
N GLU A 317 18.27 -15.16 13.32
CA GLU A 317 18.76 -16.54 13.18
C GLU A 317 17.57 -17.48 13.00
N ASP A 318 17.53 -18.25 11.90
CA ASP A 318 16.47 -19.23 11.60
C ASP A 318 15.03 -18.71 11.77
N ASP A 319 14.72 -17.52 11.23
CA ASP A 319 13.43 -16.83 11.38
C ASP A 319 13.02 -16.55 12.85
N VAL A 320 14.00 -16.56 13.76
CA VAL A 320 13.90 -16.01 15.11
C VAL A 320 14.56 -14.63 15.13
N TYR A 321 13.82 -13.64 15.62
CA TYR A 321 14.24 -12.24 15.62
C TYR A 321 14.42 -11.80 17.06
N ARG A 322 15.62 -11.35 17.43
CA ARG A 322 15.86 -10.72 18.73
C ARG A 322 15.97 -9.23 18.50
N VAL A 323 15.03 -8.47 19.07
CA VAL A 323 15.02 -7.01 18.96
C VAL A 323 15.35 -6.45 20.32
N ALA A 324 16.31 -5.52 20.37
CA ALA A 324 16.73 -4.86 21.59
C ALA A 324 16.52 -3.34 21.52
N VAL A 325 16.16 -2.76 22.66
CA VAL A 325 16.15 -1.31 22.92
C VAL A 325 16.88 -1.12 24.25
N GLY A 326 18.15 -0.73 24.19
CA GLY A 326 19.03 -0.67 25.35
C GLY A 326 19.22 -2.06 25.97
N HIS A 327 18.96 -2.17 27.27
CA HIS A 327 19.03 -3.45 28.00
C HIS A 327 17.76 -4.30 27.92
N TYR A 328 16.71 -3.82 27.24
CA TYR A 328 15.47 -4.58 27.05
C TYR A 328 15.53 -5.37 25.75
N GLU A 329 15.27 -6.68 25.81
CA GLU A 329 15.23 -7.57 24.65
C GLU A 329 13.85 -8.25 24.55
N ILE A 330 13.38 -8.47 23.32
CA ILE A 330 12.28 -9.37 23.01
C ILE A 330 12.69 -10.35 21.91
N THR A 331 12.36 -11.63 22.12
CA THR A 331 12.53 -12.69 21.12
C THR A 331 11.19 -12.97 20.43
N LEU A 332 11.18 -12.82 19.11
CA LEU A 332 10.02 -13.02 18.24
C LEU A 332 10.24 -14.27 17.40
N ARG A 333 9.24 -15.16 17.32
CA ARG A 333 9.39 -16.50 16.73
C ARG A 333 8.92 -16.59 15.28
N GLY A 334 8.79 -15.45 14.60
CA GLY A 334 8.48 -15.42 13.19
C GLY A 334 8.29 -14.02 12.62
N PRO A 335 8.27 -13.90 11.29
CA PRO A 335 8.21 -12.62 10.58
C PRO A 335 6.94 -11.82 10.87
N LYS A 336 5.84 -12.48 11.26
CA LYS A 336 4.60 -11.79 11.60
C LYS A 336 4.69 -11.03 12.92
N GLU A 337 5.30 -11.66 13.93
CA GLU A 337 5.53 -11.03 15.23
C GLU A 337 6.43 -9.81 15.08
N LEU A 338 7.48 -9.90 14.24
CA LEU A 338 8.31 -8.76 13.88
C LEU A 338 7.49 -7.65 13.19
N ALA A 339 6.69 -7.98 12.18
CA ALA A 339 5.88 -6.98 11.48
C ALA A 339 4.88 -6.27 12.41
N TRP A 340 4.30 -6.99 13.38
CA TRP A 340 3.40 -6.40 14.38
C TRP A 340 4.13 -5.51 15.38
N LEU A 341 5.35 -5.87 15.79
CA LEU A 341 6.18 -4.99 16.60
C LEU A 341 6.50 -3.71 15.82
N VAL A 342 7.02 -3.85 14.60
CA VAL A 342 7.56 -2.74 13.80
C VAL A 342 6.46 -1.81 13.30
N PHE A 343 5.39 -2.32 12.69
CA PHE A 343 4.35 -1.49 12.05
C PHE A 343 3.08 -1.33 12.90
N GLY A 344 3.01 -2.01 14.04
CA GLY A 344 1.85 -1.97 14.92
C GLY A 344 0.72 -2.91 14.48
N VAL A 345 -0.21 -3.09 15.41
CA VAL A 345 -1.33 -4.03 15.29
C VAL A 345 -2.63 -3.23 15.17
N PRO A 346 -3.44 -3.43 14.11
CA PRO A 346 -4.75 -2.80 14.02
C PRO A 346 -5.71 -3.40 15.07
N GLU A 347 -6.51 -2.55 15.71
CA GLU A 347 -7.41 -2.97 16.80
C GLU A 347 -8.58 -3.81 16.30
N ARG A 348 -9.05 -3.57 15.06
CA ARG A 348 -10.07 -4.39 14.41
C ARG A 348 -9.61 -4.91 13.07
N VAL A 349 -9.75 -6.22 12.92
CA VAL A 349 -9.58 -6.94 11.66
C VAL A 349 -10.93 -7.59 11.29
N PRO A 350 -11.34 -7.59 10.01
CA PRO A 350 -12.56 -8.26 9.57
C PRO A 350 -12.61 -9.71 10.06
N GLU A 351 -13.79 -10.16 10.47
CA GLU A 351 -13.99 -11.44 11.15
C GLU A 351 -13.33 -12.66 10.44
N PRO A 352 -13.44 -12.83 9.11
CA PRO A 352 -12.81 -13.96 8.40
C PRO A 352 -11.28 -14.00 8.50
N PHE A 353 -10.65 -12.88 8.85
CA PHE A 353 -9.20 -12.71 8.89
C PHE A 353 -8.64 -12.68 10.31
N ARG A 354 -9.48 -12.64 11.36
CA ARG A 354 -9.03 -12.65 12.76
C ARG A 354 -8.17 -13.87 13.11
N ARG A 355 -8.42 -15.02 12.46
CA ARG A 355 -7.60 -16.22 12.59
C ARG A 355 -6.12 -16.02 12.23
N PHE A 356 -5.81 -15.01 11.41
CA PHE A 356 -4.44 -14.65 11.04
C PHE A 356 -3.77 -13.71 12.05
N MET A 357 -4.47 -13.32 13.13
CA MET A 357 -3.95 -12.44 14.19
C MET A 357 -3.50 -13.18 15.44
N ALA A 358 -3.36 -14.52 15.39
CA ALA A 358 -2.86 -15.30 16.51
C ALA A 358 -1.37 -15.02 16.77
N GLY A 359 -0.98 -14.92 18.05
CA GLY A 359 0.42 -14.78 18.46
C GLY A 359 0.97 -13.35 18.46
N VAL A 360 0.12 -12.32 18.52
CA VAL A 360 0.59 -10.93 18.66
C VAL A 360 1.48 -10.79 19.90
N PRO A 361 2.73 -10.31 19.76
CA PRO A 361 3.66 -10.21 20.88
C PRO A 361 3.26 -9.09 21.84
N LYS A 362 3.59 -9.26 23.12
CA LYS A 362 3.55 -8.17 24.11
C LYS A 362 4.92 -7.54 24.21
N ALA A 363 5.10 -6.37 23.61
CA ALA A 363 6.34 -5.63 23.69
C ALA A 363 6.52 -5.00 25.10
N PRO A 364 7.74 -4.97 25.65
CA PRO A 364 8.05 -4.20 26.85
C PRO A 364 7.71 -2.71 26.68
N GLU A 365 7.44 -2.01 27.78
CA GLU A 365 7.06 -0.59 27.73
C GLU A 365 8.13 0.28 27.08
N ALA A 366 9.41 -0.04 27.28
CA ALA A 366 10.55 0.65 26.67
C ALA A 366 10.51 0.68 25.13
N PHE A 367 9.80 -0.25 24.49
CA PHE A 367 9.70 -0.30 23.02
C PHE A 367 8.71 0.74 22.48
N ARG A 368 7.83 1.31 23.32
CA ARG A 368 6.80 2.26 22.90
C ARG A 368 7.34 3.61 22.43
N SER A 369 8.56 3.98 22.83
CA SER A 369 9.21 5.20 22.33
C SER A 369 9.64 5.04 20.86
N VAL A 370 9.99 3.81 20.47
CA VAL A 370 10.55 3.47 19.16
C VAL A 370 9.47 2.99 18.19
N PHE A 371 8.61 2.09 18.66
CA PHE A 371 7.62 1.36 17.87
C PHE A 371 6.18 1.69 18.28
N PRO A 372 5.22 1.62 17.33
CA PRO A 372 5.41 1.29 15.92
C PRO A 372 6.02 2.45 15.11
N ILE A 373 6.73 2.12 14.03
CA ILE A 373 7.14 3.07 13.00
C ILE A 373 6.01 3.26 11.98
N PRO A 374 5.94 4.40 11.27
CA PRO A 374 4.96 4.59 10.21
C PRO A 374 5.07 3.52 9.12
N LEU A 375 3.92 2.99 8.71
CA LEU A 375 3.81 2.24 7.46
C LEU A 375 3.27 3.18 6.38
N VAL A 376 3.90 3.18 5.20
CA VAL A 376 3.40 3.94 4.04
C VAL A 376 2.04 3.39 3.60
N PRO A 377 1.05 4.25 3.29
CA PRO A 377 -0.20 3.79 2.72
C PRO A 377 0.02 3.30 1.29
N TYR A 378 -0.92 2.53 0.75
CA TYR A 378 -0.87 2.06 -0.63
C TYR A 378 -0.79 3.22 -1.65
N GLY A 379 -1.64 4.24 -1.51
CA GLY A 379 -1.64 5.41 -2.39
C GLY A 379 -1.83 5.04 -3.87
N LEU A 380 -1.38 5.93 -4.77
CA LEU A 380 -1.51 5.71 -6.22
C LEU A 380 -0.72 4.52 -6.78
N TYR A 381 0.29 4.01 -6.08
CA TYR A 381 1.08 2.87 -6.57
C TYR A 381 0.31 1.54 -6.58
N TYR A 382 -0.89 1.50 -6.02
CA TYR A 382 -1.76 0.31 -5.94
C TYR A 382 -3.11 0.50 -6.65
N THR A 383 -3.28 1.54 -7.47
CA THR A 383 -4.59 1.97 -7.97
C THR A 383 -4.59 2.45 -9.41
#